data_AF-A0A256Z682-F1
#
_entry.id   AF-A0A256Z682-F1
#
_cell.length_a   1.000
_cell.length_b   1.000
_cell.length_c   1.000
_cell.angle_alpha   90.00
_cell.angle_beta   90.00
_cell.angle_gamma   90.00
#
_symmetry.space_group_name_H-M   'P 1'
#
loop_
_entity.id
_entity.type
_entity.pdbx_description
1 polymer ?
#
loop_
_entity_poly.entity_id
_entity_poly.type
_entity_poly.pdbx_seq_one_letter_code
_entity_poly.pdbx_strand_id
1 'polypeptide(L)'
;MPKEGEPPVKIVTIPRGEETEPGEEWRVLAPGTRWTCLKCGECCRRAYRVNITWVEFRRATEDPEIREKFRVDGVIVDPSTGLSHPFFGIEGGCPYLDPKTNLCTIHPKRFYSCAAWPFLLHTDGKIYYSKECPGFGRGPEVDPRRVLKEILHHRERAGMVTERERVEKCWKWIEERFGLKSKYVTPDEL
;
A
#
# COMPACT_ATOMS: atom_id res chain seq x y z
N MET A 1 -7.24 -19.40 17.83
CA MET A 1 -6.32 -20.45 17.36
C MET A 1 -6.30 -20.39 15.84
N PRO A 2 -5.13 -20.39 15.18
CA PRO A 2 -5.04 -20.41 13.72
C PRO A 2 -5.82 -21.62 13.16
N LYS A 3 -6.52 -21.43 12.04
CA LYS A 3 -7.31 -22.50 11.40
C LYS A 3 -6.37 -23.52 10.74
N GLU A 4 -6.80 -24.79 10.64
CA GLU A 4 -6.05 -25.82 9.90
C GLU A 4 -5.70 -25.34 8.49
N GLY A 5 -4.41 -25.38 8.14
CA GLY A 5 -3.86 -24.90 6.87
C GLY A 5 -3.07 -23.59 6.95
N GLU A 6 -3.08 -22.89 8.08
CA GLU A 6 -2.21 -21.72 8.31
C GLU A 6 -0.79 -22.20 8.71
N PRO A 7 0.29 -21.64 8.11
CA PRO A 7 1.65 -22.05 8.45
C PRO A 7 1.96 -21.83 9.95
N PRO A 8 2.95 -22.53 10.53
CA PRO A 8 3.42 -22.23 11.88
C PRO A 8 4.10 -20.87 11.88
N VAL A 9 3.33 -19.82 12.15
CA VAL A 9 3.82 -18.44 12.09
C VAL A 9 3.88 -17.85 13.49
N LYS A 10 4.95 -17.10 13.77
CA LYS A 10 5.06 -16.29 14.98
C LYS A 10 3.91 -15.28 15.00
N ILE A 11 2.97 -15.47 15.92
CA ILE A 11 1.91 -14.49 16.18
C ILE A 11 2.58 -13.29 16.87
N VAL A 12 2.55 -12.15 16.21
CA VAL A 12 3.04 -10.89 16.76
C VAL A 12 1.82 -10.05 17.12
N THR A 13 1.50 -10.00 18.41
CA THR A 13 0.54 -9.02 18.92
C THR A 13 1.26 -7.68 18.99
N ILE A 14 0.88 -6.75 18.12
CA ILE A 14 1.36 -5.37 18.22
C ILE A 14 0.31 -4.63 19.04
N PRO A 15 0.63 -4.13 20.25
CA PRO A 15 -0.29 -3.24 20.95
C PRO A 15 -0.59 -2.07 20.02
N ARG A 16 -1.87 -1.69 19.89
CA ARG A 16 -2.25 -0.48 19.17
C ARG A 16 -1.52 0.67 19.87
N GLY A 17 -0.39 1.11 19.30
CA GLY A 17 -0.03 2.50 19.44
C GLY A 17 -1.27 3.24 18.96
N GLU A 18 -1.73 4.23 19.74
CA GLU A 18 -2.70 5.21 19.29
C GLU A 18 -2.47 5.45 17.79
N GLU A 19 -3.52 5.44 16.96
CA GLU A 19 -3.45 5.82 15.55
C GLU A 19 -2.94 7.25 15.46
N THR A 20 -1.63 7.36 15.67
CA THR A 20 -0.85 8.55 15.79
C THR A 20 -0.42 8.83 14.38
N GLU A 21 -0.45 10.11 14.09
CA GLU A 21 -0.25 10.72 12.80
C GLU A 21 0.75 9.96 11.92
N PRO A 22 0.56 9.95 10.59
CA PRO A 22 1.55 9.39 9.68
C PRO A 22 2.95 9.81 10.11
N GLY A 23 3.86 8.84 10.24
CA GLY A 23 5.21 9.08 10.76
C GLY A 23 5.90 10.24 10.05
N GLU A 24 6.97 10.79 10.65
CA GLU A 24 7.65 11.99 10.14
C GLU A 24 8.06 11.92 8.65
N GLU A 25 8.13 10.72 8.07
CA GLU A 25 8.40 10.45 6.66
C GLU A 25 7.23 10.77 5.71
N TRP A 26 6.01 10.87 6.22
CA TRP A 26 4.81 11.14 5.42
C TRP A 26 4.48 12.64 5.38
N ARG A 27 3.93 13.06 4.24
CA ARG A 27 3.48 14.42 4.01
C ARG A 27 2.12 14.40 3.33
N VAL A 28 1.23 15.29 3.72
CA VAL A 28 -0.04 15.51 3.01
C VAL A 28 0.28 15.97 1.60
N LEU A 29 -0.34 15.33 0.60
CA LEU A 29 -0.20 15.74 -0.80
C LEU A 29 -0.73 17.17 -0.98
N ALA A 30 0.06 18.03 -1.63
CA ALA A 30 -0.27 19.43 -1.83
C ALA A 30 -0.31 19.79 -3.33
N PRO A 31 -1.05 20.83 -3.74
CA PRO A 31 -0.98 21.37 -5.09
C PRO A 31 0.48 21.67 -5.50
N GLY A 32 0.83 21.42 -6.75
CA GLY A 32 2.20 21.55 -7.26
C GLY A 32 3.15 20.41 -6.90
N THR A 33 2.71 19.40 -6.12
CA THR A 33 3.54 18.22 -5.84
C THR A 33 3.81 17.47 -7.15
N ARG A 34 5.09 17.30 -7.51
CA ARG A 34 5.50 16.56 -8.70
C ARG A 34 6.02 15.18 -8.34
N TRP A 35 5.68 14.19 -9.15
CA TRP A 35 6.18 12.83 -8.98
C TRP A 35 6.27 12.04 -10.27
N THR A 36 7.30 11.21 -10.36
CA THR A 36 7.37 10.10 -11.31
C THR A 36 8.13 8.91 -10.73
N CYS A 37 7.73 7.69 -11.06
CA CYS A 37 8.49 6.51 -10.69
C CYS A 37 9.78 6.43 -11.51
N LEU A 38 10.93 6.52 -10.83
CA LEU A 38 12.25 6.44 -11.46
C LEU A 38 12.70 5.01 -11.78
N LYS A 39 11.92 3.99 -11.40
CA LYS A 39 12.30 2.58 -11.51
C LYS A 39 13.68 2.29 -10.89
N CYS A 40 13.99 2.98 -9.78
CA CYS A 40 15.30 2.93 -9.13
C CYS A 40 15.48 1.71 -8.20
N GLY A 41 14.38 1.08 -7.78
CA GLY A 41 14.40 -0.06 -6.85
C GLY A 41 14.57 0.32 -5.37
N GLU A 42 14.63 1.60 -5.02
CA GLU A 42 14.85 2.04 -3.62
C GLU A 42 13.78 1.53 -2.65
N CYS A 43 12.51 1.52 -3.07
CA CYS A 43 11.41 0.96 -2.26
C CYS A 43 11.58 -0.54 -1.97
N CYS A 44 12.39 -1.24 -2.77
CA CYS A 44 12.70 -2.65 -2.62
C CYS A 44 13.99 -2.92 -1.85
N ARG A 45 14.82 -1.91 -1.57
CA ARG A 45 16.07 -2.06 -0.79
C ARG A 45 15.95 -1.55 0.64
N ARG A 46 14.99 -0.67 0.91
CA ARG A 46 14.73 -0.16 2.25
C ARG A 46 14.26 -1.27 3.20
N ALA A 47 14.66 -1.18 4.47
CA ALA A 47 14.10 -2.00 5.53
C ALA A 47 12.62 -1.66 5.69
N TYR A 48 11.74 -2.58 5.30
CA TYR A 48 10.31 -2.33 5.29
C TYR A 48 9.51 -3.60 5.50
N ARG A 49 8.40 -3.48 6.23
CA ARG A 49 7.44 -4.57 6.40
C ARG A 49 6.36 -4.47 5.33
N VAL A 50 6.23 -5.50 4.52
CA VAL A 50 5.16 -5.65 3.55
C VAL A 50 4.01 -6.37 4.24
N ASN A 51 2.97 -5.60 4.61
CA ASN A 51 1.71 -6.16 5.08
C ASN A 51 0.92 -6.71 3.89
N ILE A 52 0.36 -7.90 4.04
CA ILE A 52 -0.33 -8.65 3.00
C ILE A 52 -1.69 -9.06 3.56
N THR A 53 -2.76 -8.93 2.77
CA THR A 53 -4.08 -9.44 3.17
C THR A 53 -4.18 -10.95 2.94
N TRP A 54 -5.15 -11.62 3.57
CA TRP A 54 -5.38 -13.04 3.31
C TRP A 54 -5.78 -13.35 1.85
N VAL A 55 -6.38 -12.39 1.14
CA VAL A 55 -6.65 -12.52 -0.31
C VAL A 55 -5.34 -12.51 -1.09
N GLU A 56 -4.44 -11.60 -0.78
CA GLU A 56 -3.13 -11.53 -1.44
C GLU A 56 -2.21 -12.70 -1.07
N PHE A 57 -2.32 -13.21 0.16
CA PHE A 57 -1.62 -14.42 0.59
C PHE A 57 -2.02 -15.61 -0.29
N ARG A 58 -3.33 -15.86 -0.46
CA ARG A 58 -3.82 -16.93 -1.33
C ARG A 58 -3.31 -16.78 -2.76
N ARG A 59 -3.42 -15.57 -3.34
CA ARG A 59 -2.87 -15.24 -4.66
C ARG A 59 -1.38 -15.57 -4.75
N ALA A 60 -0.60 -15.20 -3.74
CA ALA A 60 0.84 -15.44 -3.71
C ALA A 60 1.21 -16.93 -3.58
N THR A 61 0.39 -17.73 -2.90
CA THR A 61 0.61 -19.18 -2.79
C THR A 61 0.17 -19.97 -4.02
N GLU A 62 -0.71 -19.41 -4.84
CA GLU A 62 -1.26 -20.04 -6.04
C GLU A 62 -0.51 -19.64 -7.32
N ASP A 63 -0.02 -18.39 -7.40
CA ASP A 63 0.72 -17.89 -8.57
C ASP A 63 2.18 -18.38 -8.57
N PRO A 64 2.62 -19.19 -9.55
CA PRO A 64 3.97 -19.74 -9.59
C PRO A 64 5.08 -18.68 -9.59
N GLU A 65 4.85 -17.52 -10.24
CA GLU A 65 5.84 -16.43 -10.31
C GLU A 65 6.09 -15.76 -8.96
N ILE A 66 5.09 -15.79 -8.08
CA ILE A 66 5.17 -15.22 -6.74
C ILE A 66 5.64 -16.30 -5.77
N ARG A 67 4.99 -17.46 -5.79
CA ARG A 67 5.14 -18.56 -4.84
C ARG A 67 6.59 -18.97 -4.63
N GLU A 68 7.39 -19.06 -5.68
CA GLU A 68 8.79 -19.54 -5.61
C GLU A 68 9.64 -18.76 -4.59
N LYS A 69 9.40 -17.44 -4.48
CA LYS A 69 10.16 -16.56 -3.59
C LYS A 69 9.32 -16.01 -2.42
N PHE A 70 8.06 -16.44 -2.34
CA PHE A 70 7.14 -15.95 -1.33
C PHE A 70 7.44 -16.57 0.02
N ARG A 71 7.46 -15.72 1.04
CA ARG A 71 7.60 -16.12 2.44
C ARG A 71 6.68 -15.28 3.31
N VAL A 72 6.38 -15.81 4.49
CA VAL A 72 5.69 -15.09 5.55
C VAL A 72 6.56 -15.19 6.79
N ASP A 73 6.93 -14.03 7.34
CA ASP A 73 7.78 -13.94 8.52
C ASP A 73 6.95 -13.88 9.81
N GLY A 74 5.68 -13.49 9.70
CA GLY A 74 4.81 -13.30 10.84
C GLY A 74 3.34 -13.08 10.47
N VAL A 75 2.46 -13.21 11.46
CA VAL A 75 1.06 -12.77 11.38
C VAL A 75 0.83 -11.75 12.48
N ILE A 76 0.27 -10.61 12.11
CA ILE A 76 -0.17 -9.57 13.04
C ILE A 76 -1.65 -9.77 13.31
N VAL A 77 -2.04 -9.66 14.58
CA VAL A 77 -3.45 -9.66 15.00
C VAL A 77 -3.74 -8.31 15.65
N ASP A 78 -4.72 -7.60 15.12
CA ASP A 78 -5.27 -6.40 15.74
C ASP A 78 -6.04 -6.83 17.00
N PRO A 79 -5.60 -6.41 18.21
CA PRO A 79 -6.25 -6.83 19.45
C PRO A 79 -7.67 -6.26 19.61
N SER A 80 -8.02 -5.19 18.91
CA SER A 80 -9.33 -4.52 19.03
C SER A 80 -10.40 -5.11 18.11
N THR A 81 -10.01 -5.54 16.92
CA THR A 81 -10.93 -6.10 15.91
C THR A 81 -10.81 -7.61 15.78
N GLY A 82 -9.73 -8.21 16.29
CA GLY A 82 -9.38 -9.61 16.06
C GLY A 82 -8.94 -9.90 14.62
N LEU A 83 -8.88 -8.89 13.74
CA LEU A 83 -8.46 -9.06 12.36
C LEU A 83 -6.97 -9.38 12.31
N SER A 84 -6.61 -10.36 11.49
CA SER A 84 -5.23 -10.76 11.29
C SER A 84 -4.76 -10.53 9.86
N HIS A 85 -3.46 -10.29 9.70
CA HIS A 85 -2.84 -10.22 8.39
C HIS A 85 -1.38 -10.73 8.42
N PRO A 86 -0.97 -11.52 7.42
CA PRO A 86 0.43 -11.91 7.26
C PRO A 86 1.33 -10.72 6.88
N PHE A 87 2.63 -10.89 7.09
CA PHE A 87 3.64 -9.97 6.59
C PHE A 87 4.94 -10.69 6.24
N PHE A 88 5.77 -10.04 5.42
CA PHE A 88 7.20 -10.32 5.34
C PHE A 88 8.02 -9.04 5.42
N GLY A 89 9.23 -9.14 5.95
CA GLY A 89 10.24 -8.10 6.01
C GLY A 89 11.11 -8.10 4.76
N ILE A 90 11.41 -6.90 4.29
CA ILE A 90 12.50 -6.64 3.36
C ILE A 90 13.73 -6.35 4.22
N GLU A 91 14.59 -7.35 4.41
CA GLU A 91 15.85 -7.24 5.17
C GLU A 91 17.02 -7.27 4.18
N GLY A 92 17.51 -6.09 3.78
CA GLY A 92 18.63 -5.98 2.83
C GLY A 92 18.28 -6.17 1.35
N GLY A 93 17.04 -6.54 1.02
CA GLY A 93 16.54 -6.57 -0.36
C GLY A 93 15.24 -7.37 -0.55
N CYS A 94 14.35 -6.85 -1.41
CA CYS A 94 13.11 -7.52 -1.77
C CYS A 94 13.43 -8.76 -2.61
N PRO A 95 12.83 -9.94 -2.33
CA PRO A 95 13.08 -11.15 -3.11
C PRO A 95 12.68 -11.03 -4.59
N TYR A 96 11.79 -10.07 -4.90
CA TYR A 96 11.31 -9.81 -6.26
C TYR A 96 12.03 -8.66 -6.96
N LEU A 97 13.10 -8.11 -6.38
CA LEU A 97 13.94 -7.13 -7.08
C LEU A 97 14.92 -7.89 -7.98
N ASP A 98 14.89 -7.62 -9.28
CA ASP A 98 15.94 -8.07 -10.18
C ASP A 98 17.20 -7.22 -9.97
N PRO A 99 18.32 -7.78 -9.49
CA PRO A 99 19.53 -7.02 -9.20
C PRO A 99 20.22 -6.48 -10.46
N LYS A 100 19.91 -7.02 -11.66
CA LYS A 100 20.50 -6.55 -12.91
C LYS A 100 19.76 -5.34 -13.47
N THR A 101 18.43 -5.36 -13.40
CA THR A 101 17.58 -4.32 -14.03
C THR A 101 17.04 -3.31 -13.03
N ASN A 102 17.14 -3.58 -11.73
CA ASN A 102 16.49 -2.82 -10.64
C ASN A 102 14.95 -2.77 -10.73
N LEU A 103 14.36 -3.68 -11.51
CA LEU A 103 12.91 -3.77 -11.68
C LEU A 103 12.31 -4.86 -10.80
N CYS A 104 11.07 -4.64 -10.38
CA CYS A 104 10.30 -5.65 -9.67
C CYS A 104 9.83 -6.72 -10.66
N THR A 105 10.20 -7.99 -10.44
CA THR A 105 9.83 -9.11 -11.31
C THR A 105 8.33 -9.41 -11.28
N ILE A 106 7.63 -8.97 -10.23
CA ILE A 106 6.18 -9.11 -10.08
C ILE A 106 5.44 -7.77 -10.18
N HIS A 107 6.00 -6.76 -10.86
CA HIS A 107 5.45 -5.39 -10.89
C HIS A 107 3.92 -5.27 -11.08
N PRO A 108 3.27 -5.97 -12.04
CA PRO A 108 1.82 -5.91 -12.21
C PRO A 108 1.03 -6.66 -11.13
N LYS A 109 1.69 -7.59 -10.42
CA LYS A 109 1.14 -8.49 -9.39
C LYS A 109 1.55 -8.10 -7.96
N ARG A 110 2.18 -6.93 -7.78
CA ARG A 110 2.64 -6.41 -6.49
C ARG A 110 1.54 -6.46 -5.43
N PHE A 111 1.96 -6.73 -4.20
CA PHE A 111 1.12 -6.56 -3.02
C PHE A 111 0.62 -5.12 -2.90
N TYR A 112 -0.56 -4.91 -2.32
CA TYR A 112 -1.19 -3.59 -2.18
C TYR A 112 -0.22 -2.55 -1.61
N SER A 113 0.47 -2.87 -0.51
CA SER A 113 1.43 -1.98 0.15
C SER A 113 2.58 -1.56 -0.77
N CYS A 114 3.01 -2.44 -1.68
CA CYS A 114 4.04 -2.15 -2.69
C CYS A 114 3.48 -1.44 -3.93
N ALA A 115 2.21 -1.68 -4.27
CA ALA A 115 1.55 -1.12 -5.45
C ALA A 115 1.11 0.33 -5.22
N ALA A 116 0.59 0.64 -4.03
CA ALA A 116 0.16 1.97 -3.62
C ALA A 116 1.35 2.90 -3.30
N TRP A 117 2.51 2.35 -2.94
CA TRP A 117 3.71 3.16 -2.66
C TRP A 117 4.08 4.04 -3.88
N PRO A 118 4.39 5.34 -3.68
CA PRO A 118 4.69 6.00 -2.40
C PRO A 118 3.51 6.74 -1.76
N PHE A 119 2.27 6.45 -2.16
CA PHE A 119 1.07 7.12 -1.66
C PHE A 119 0.30 6.27 -0.65
N LEU A 120 -0.49 6.94 0.19
CA LEU A 120 -1.36 6.33 1.19
C LEU A 120 -2.66 7.13 1.30
N LEU A 121 -3.79 6.44 1.29
CA LEU A 121 -5.07 7.01 1.73
C LEU A 121 -5.23 6.77 3.22
N HIS A 122 -5.16 7.84 4.01
CA HIS A 122 -5.24 7.77 5.46
C HIS A 122 -6.71 7.77 5.95
N THR A 123 -6.92 7.43 7.23
CA THR A 123 -8.26 7.34 7.85
C THR A 123 -8.98 8.69 7.94
N ASP A 124 -8.24 9.79 7.99
CA ASP A 124 -8.74 11.16 7.92
C ASP A 124 -9.23 11.57 6.52
N GLY A 125 -9.12 10.68 5.54
CA GLY A 125 -9.51 10.90 4.15
C GLY A 125 -8.47 11.65 3.33
N LYS A 126 -7.28 12.00 3.84
CA LYS A 126 -6.27 12.70 3.03
C LYS A 126 -5.34 11.71 2.34
N ILE A 127 -4.81 12.12 1.19
CA ILE A 127 -3.72 11.41 0.52
C ILE A 127 -2.40 11.91 1.08
N TYR A 128 -1.60 10.99 1.59
CA TYR A 128 -0.23 11.23 2.00
C TYR A 128 0.74 10.62 0.99
N TYR A 129 1.95 11.15 0.98
CA TYR A 129 3.08 10.55 0.29
C TYR A 129 4.30 10.43 1.19
N SER A 130 5.13 9.43 0.92
CA SER A 130 6.42 9.26 1.60
C SER A 130 7.50 10.11 0.95
N LYS A 131 8.09 11.03 1.72
CA LYS A 131 9.19 11.90 1.28
C LYS A 131 10.49 11.14 0.96
N GLU A 132 10.56 9.85 1.35
CA GLU A 132 11.68 8.96 1.06
C GLU A 132 11.75 8.53 -0.41
N CYS A 133 10.66 8.68 -1.17
CA CYS A 133 10.67 8.31 -2.58
C CYS A 133 11.49 9.34 -3.39
N PRO A 134 12.58 8.92 -4.07
CA PRO A 134 13.42 9.83 -4.86
C PRO A 134 12.73 10.37 -6.12
N GLY A 135 11.53 9.86 -6.43
CA GLY A 135 10.68 10.34 -7.52
C GLY A 135 9.98 11.66 -7.25
N PHE A 136 9.87 12.10 -5.98
CA PHE A 136 9.26 13.39 -5.66
C PHE A 136 10.13 14.57 -6.12
N GLY A 137 9.46 15.63 -6.56
CA GLY A 137 10.10 16.79 -7.20
C GLY A 137 10.46 16.57 -8.67
N ARG A 138 10.16 15.39 -9.24
CA ARG A 138 10.43 15.04 -10.64
C ARG A 138 9.13 14.77 -11.39
N GLY A 139 9.15 14.92 -12.71
CA GLY A 139 8.00 14.57 -13.56
C GLY A 139 6.83 15.56 -13.49
N PRO A 140 5.63 15.11 -13.89
CA PRO A 140 4.44 15.95 -13.91
C PRO A 140 3.91 16.20 -12.49
N GLU A 141 3.03 17.19 -12.38
CA GLU A 141 2.22 17.37 -11.18
C GLU A 141 1.32 16.15 -10.95
N VAL A 142 1.18 15.76 -9.69
CA VAL A 142 0.36 14.63 -9.27
C VAL A 142 -1.11 15.01 -9.34
N ASP A 143 -1.89 14.26 -10.12
CA ASP A 143 -3.35 14.32 -10.06
C ASP A 143 -3.86 13.47 -8.88
N PRO A 144 -4.39 14.08 -7.80
CA PRO A 144 -4.83 13.35 -6.61
C PRO A 144 -6.00 12.40 -6.91
N ARG A 145 -6.80 12.67 -7.95
CA ARG A 145 -7.92 11.82 -8.37
C ARG A 145 -7.41 10.51 -8.96
N ARG A 146 -6.35 10.61 -9.77
CA ARG A 146 -5.65 9.43 -10.32
C ARG A 146 -5.05 8.60 -9.19
N VAL A 147 -4.37 9.24 -8.24
CA VAL A 147 -3.78 8.56 -7.08
C VAL A 147 -4.86 7.85 -6.26
N LEU A 148 -5.97 8.52 -5.96
CA LEU A 148 -7.10 7.92 -5.25
C LEU A 148 -7.61 6.67 -6.00
N LYS A 149 -7.86 6.79 -7.31
CA LYS A 149 -8.32 5.67 -8.15
C LYS A 149 -7.33 4.49 -8.12
N GLU A 150 -6.04 4.75 -8.26
CA GLU A 150 -4.99 3.70 -8.19
C GLU A 150 -4.96 3.04 -6.81
N ILE A 151 -5.05 3.80 -5.72
CA ILE A 151 -5.12 3.26 -4.35
C ILE A 151 -6.36 2.37 -4.19
N LEU A 152 -7.54 2.85 -4.59
CA LEU A 152 -8.80 2.09 -4.46
C LEU A 152 -8.75 0.79 -5.26
N HIS A 153 -8.27 0.85 -6.50
CA HIS A 153 -8.06 -0.34 -7.33
C HIS A 153 -7.15 -1.37 -6.66
N HIS A 154 -6.04 -0.95 -6.05
CA HIS A 154 -5.14 -1.87 -5.37
C HIS A 154 -5.71 -2.40 -4.05
N ARG A 155 -6.52 -1.61 -3.33
CA ARG A 155 -7.24 -2.06 -2.12
C ARG A 155 -8.26 -3.14 -2.46
N GLU A 156 -9.05 -2.92 -3.50
CA GLU A 156 -10.04 -3.88 -4.00
C GLU A 156 -9.37 -5.20 -4.41
N ARG A 157 -8.30 -5.13 -5.21
CA ARG A 157 -7.49 -6.31 -5.59
C ARG A 157 -6.89 -7.06 -4.40
N ALA A 158 -6.71 -6.39 -3.27
CA ALA A 158 -6.25 -6.99 -2.03
C ALA A 158 -7.41 -7.47 -1.14
N GLY A 159 -8.66 -7.42 -1.62
CA GLY A 159 -9.85 -7.80 -0.85
C GLY A 159 -10.12 -6.89 0.34
N MET A 160 -9.60 -5.66 0.32
CA MET A 160 -9.84 -4.68 1.35
C MET A 160 -11.16 -3.95 1.06
N VAL A 161 -12.06 -3.95 2.03
CA VAL A 161 -13.22 -3.06 2.00
C VAL A 161 -12.72 -1.63 2.29
N THR A 162 -13.08 -0.69 1.42
CA THR A 162 -12.84 0.73 1.68
C THR A 162 -14.15 1.36 2.11
N GLU A 163 -14.16 1.95 3.30
CA GLU A 163 -15.32 2.65 3.82
C GLU A 163 -15.73 3.78 2.87
N ARG A 164 -16.99 3.79 2.47
CA ARG A 164 -17.56 4.83 1.61
C ARG A 164 -17.32 6.23 2.19
N GLU A 165 -17.49 6.38 3.50
CA GLU A 165 -17.25 7.65 4.21
C GLU A 165 -15.80 8.14 4.04
N ARG A 166 -14.81 7.23 4.04
CA ARG A 166 -13.40 7.60 3.84
C ARG A 166 -13.15 8.12 2.43
N VAL A 167 -13.78 7.51 1.44
CA VAL A 167 -13.70 7.94 0.03
C VAL A 167 -14.40 9.28 -0.14
N GLU A 168 -15.56 9.49 0.47
CA GLU A 168 -16.30 10.76 0.50
C GLU A 168 -15.47 11.89 1.12
N LYS A 169 -14.84 11.64 2.28
CA LYS A 169 -13.92 12.59 2.91
C LYS A 169 -12.76 12.95 1.99
N CYS A 170 -12.18 11.96 1.31
CA CYS A 170 -11.09 12.21 0.36
C CYS A 170 -11.51 13.05 -0.83
N TRP A 171 -12.68 12.79 -1.41
CA TRP A 171 -13.19 13.61 -2.51
C TRP A 171 -13.42 15.06 -2.08
N LYS A 172 -14.07 15.27 -0.95
CA LYS A 172 -14.27 16.60 -0.39
C LYS A 172 -12.94 17.33 -0.16
N TRP A 173 -11.95 16.64 0.41
CA TRP A 173 -10.61 17.18 0.60
C TRP A 173 -9.92 17.53 -0.73
N ILE A 174 -10.05 16.70 -1.77
CA ILE A 174 -9.51 16.99 -3.11
C ILE A 174 -10.14 18.26 -3.69
N GLU A 175 -11.46 18.39 -3.59
CA GLU A 175 -12.19 19.56 -4.08
C GLU A 175 -11.74 20.85 -3.38
N GLU A 176 -11.69 20.83 -2.04
CA GLU A 176 -11.30 21.97 -1.22
C GLU A 176 -9.82 22.35 -1.42
N ARG A 177 -8.94 21.35 -1.50
CA ARG A 177 -7.48 21.58 -1.50
C ARG A 177 -6.91 21.86 -2.89
N PHE A 178 -7.46 21.26 -3.93
CA PHE A 178 -6.94 21.35 -5.31
C PHE A 178 -7.89 22.09 -6.27
N GLY A 179 -9.11 22.44 -5.84
CA GLY A 179 -10.11 23.06 -6.70
C GLY A 179 -10.62 22.15 -7.83
N LEU A 180 -10.36 20.83 -7.73
CA LEU A 180 -10.73 19.85 -8.74
C LEU A 180 -12.13 19.32 -8.44
N LYS A 181 -13.14 19.80 -9.18
CA LYS A 181 -14.51 19.30 -9.06
C LYS A 181 -14.55 17.80 -9.39
N SER A 182 -15.25 17.05 -8.55
CA SER A 182 -15.53 15.64 -8.79
C SER A 182 -16.45 15.45 -10.00
N LYS A 183 -16.07 14.56 -10.93
CA LYS A 183 -17.07 13.67 -11.51
C LYS A 183 -17.05 12.47 -10.57
N TYR A 184 -18.07 12.34 -9.73
CA TYR A 184 -18.15 11.26 -8.77
C TYR A 184 -18.29 9.97 -9.56
N VAL A 185 -17.17 9.29 -9.84
CA VAL A 185 -17.20 7.96 -10.42
C VAL A 185 -17.49 7.05 -9.23
N THR A 186 -18.70 6.50 -9.18
CA THR A 186 -19.05 5.56 -8.11
C THR A 186 -18.12 4.35 -8.21
N PRO A 187 -17.87 3.62 -7.10
CA PRO A 187 -17.11 2.38 -7.15
C PRO A 187 -17.63 1.38 -8.19
N ASP A 188 -18.92 1.44 -8.52
CA ASP A 188 -19.59 0.58 -9.52
C ASP A 188 -19.25 0.93 -10.99
N GLU A 189 -18.55 2.04 -11.23
CA GLU A 189 -18.11 2.51 -12.56
C GLU A 189 -16.60 2.28 -12.81
N LEU A 190 -15.96 1.42 -12.01
CA LEU A 190 -14.57 0.94 -12.14
C LEU A 190 -14.50 -0.49 -12.68
#